data_AF-A0A0R1XA69-F1
#
_entry.id   AF-A0A0R1XA69-F1
#
_cell.length_a   1.000
_cell.length_b   1.000
_cell.length_c   1.000
_cell.angle_alpha   90.00
_cell.angle_beta   90.00
_cell.angle_gamma   90.00
#
_symmetry.space_group_name_H-M   'P 1'
#
loop_
_entity.id
_entity.type
_entity.pdbx_description
1 polymer ?
#
loop_
_entity_poly.entity_id
_entity_poly.type
_entity_poly.pdbx_seq_one_letter_code
_entity_poly.pdbx_strand_id
1 'polypeptide(L)'
;MLFDSWYSSPKMFYELTKLGLNGVGMLKRSSKIYYQYRGRQYSVKALYKRLQASKYQPKQAYQYSCFVEAHVGNQKFKLRLVFVANRARQDDYLVLATTQLGLQPQAIIQLYARRWQIENYFKVAKQYLRLDKSQVQNYDGLCGHLAIVMMTYDLLAWQERQNQDDRTIGDLFFIMNEAMPDIELSQALVWLLNSLKTIINHEVYARRAQIIQMMNQFFTFLPKRLVSLLTAS
;
A
#
# COMPACT_ATOMS: atom_id res chain seq x y z
N MET A 1 -0.29 -8.97 6.23
CA MET A 1 0.69 -7.91 5.92
C MET A 1 1.59 -8.34 4.79
N LEU A 2 1.81 -7.46 3.80
CA LEU A 2 2.80 -7.63 2.73
C LEU A 2 4.01 -6.75 3.00
N PHE A 3 5.23 -7.23 2.79
CA PHE A 3 6.44 -6.42 2.99
C PHE A 3 7.61 -6.89 2.13
N ASP A 4 8.49 -5.95 1.80
CA ASP A 4 9.66 -6.22 0.96
C ASP A 4 10.78 -6.95 1.72
N SER A 5 11.80 -7.37 0.98
CA SER A 5 13.00 -8.05 1.45
C SER A 5 13.84 -7.29 2.46
N TRP A 6 13.74 -5.96 2.47
CA TRP A 6 14.36 -5.13 3.52
C TRP A 6 13.79 -5.42 4.91
N TYR A 7 12.51 -5.76 5.01
CA TYR A 7 11.82 -6.01 6.27
C TYR A 7 11.65 -7.51 6.58
N SER A 8 11.93 -8.37 5.59
CA SER A 8 11.69 -9.81 5.67
C SER A 8 12.76 -10.54 6.49
N SER A 9 12.53 -10.62 7.79
CA SER A 9 13.35 -11.37 8.75
C SER A 9 12.51 -12.37 9.56
N PRO A 10 13.10 -13.45 10.10
CA PRO A 10 12.39 -14.35 11.02
C PRO A 10 11.73 -13.61 12.18
N LYS A 11 12.40 -12.59 12.74
CA LYS A 11 11.85 -11.74 13.79
C LYS A 11 10.59 -11.02 13.34
N MET A 12 10.58 -10.40 12.16
CA MET A 12 9.40 -9.70 11.62
C MET A 12 8.20 -10.64 11.46
N PHE A 13 8.40 -11.81 10.85
CA PHE A 13 7.32 -12.81 10.71
C PHE A 13 6.80 -13.26 12.08
N TYR A 14 7.69 -13.49 13.05
CA TYR A 14 7.32 -13.91 14.39
C TYR A 14 6.51 -12.84 15.14
N GLU A 15 6.94 -11.58 15.11
CA GLU A 15 6.20 -10.49 15.76
C GLU A 15 4.81 -10.29 15.12
N LEU A 16 4.67 -10.44 13.80
CA LEU A 16 3.35 -10.43 13.16
C LEU A 16 2.44 -11.55 13.67
N THR A 17 2.99 -12.76 13.85
CA THR A 17 2.19 -13.87 14.38
C THR A 17 1.72 -13.63 15.81
N LYS A 18 2.53 -12.95 16.66
CA LYS A 18 2.11 -12.54 18.01
C LYS A 18 0.96 -11.55 18.00
N LEU A 19 0.90 -10.68 16.99
CA LEU A 19 -0.19 -9.73 16.79
C LEU A 19 -1.44 -10.38 16.14
N GLY A 20 -1.45 -11.70 15.92
CA GLY A 20 -2.54 -12.40 15.23
C GLY A 20 -2.58 -12.12 13.72
N LEU A 21 -1.52 -11.56 13.15
CA LEU A 21 -1.43 -11.18 11.74
C LEU A 21 -0.64 -12.22 10.93
N ASN A 22 -1.11 -12.50 9.72
CA ASN A 22 -0.35 -13.27 8.74
C ASN A 22 0.59 -12.37 7.94
N GLY A 23 1.84 -12.78 7.76
CA GLY A 23 2.85 -12.06 6.97
C GLY A 23 3.16 -12.79 5.67
N VAL A 24 3.32 -12.05 4.58
CA VAL A 24 3.92 -12.51 3.31
C VAL A 24 5.01 -11.54 2.90
N GLY A 25 6.23 -12.05 2.67
CA GLY A 25 7.37 -11.22 2.33
C GLY A 25 8.39 -11.92 1.46
N MET A 26 9.15 -11.17 0.67
CA MET A 26 10.26 -11.71 -0.11
C MET A 26 11.50 -11.85 0.77
N LEU A 27 12.09 -13.04 0.86
CA LEU A 27 13.31 -13.24 1.62
C LEU A 27 14.54 -12.72 0.86
N LYS A 28 15.42 -12.00 1.56
CA LYS A 28 16.78 -11.75 1.08
C LYS A 28 17.55 -13.07 1.03
N ARG A 29 18.24 -13.34 -0.09
CA ARG A 29 19.10 -14.53 -0.27
C ARG A 29 20.41 -14.40 0.52
N SER A 30 20.30 -14.19 1.83
CA SER A 30 21.42 -14.10 2.77
C SER A 30 21.97 -15.48 3.10
N SER A 31 23.30 -15.58 3.28
CA SER A 31 23.94 -16.76 3.87
C SER A 31 23.90 -16.77 5.40
N LYS A 32 23.49 -15.66 6.03
CA LYS A 32 23.52 -15.49 7.50
C LYS A 32 22.24 -15.95 8.21
N ILE A 33 21.16 -16.18 7.46
CA ILE A 33 19.86 -16.59 8.02
C ILE A 33 19.62 -18.05 7.63
N TYR A 34 19.31 -18.88 8.62
CA TYR A 34 19.10 -20.30 8.47
C TYR A 34 17.68 -20.69 8.83
N TYR A 35 17.18 -21.69 8.12
CA TYR A 35 15.88 -22.30 8.31
C TYR A 35 16.07 -23.80 8.44
N GLN A 36 15.32 -24.43 9.34
CA GLN A 36 15.35 -25.87 9.51
C GLN A 36 14.40 -26.53 8.51
N TYR A 37 14.96 -27.39 7.67
CA TYR A 37 14.25 -28.19 6.68
C TYR A 37 14.66 -29.65 6.83
N ARG A 38 13.67 -30.53 7.12
CA ARG A 38 13.90 -31.98 7.33
C ARG A 38 15.03 -32.26 8.35
N GLY A 39 15.00 -31.56 9.48
CA GLY A 39 15.96 -31.76 10.58
C GLY A 39 17.36 -31.16 10.39
N ARG A 40 17.65 -30.53 9.23
CA ARG A 40 18.93 -29.85 8.98
C ARG A 40 18.72 -28.36 8.74
N GLN A 41 19.71 -27.55 9.11
CA GLN A 41 19.69 -26.11 8.87
C GLN A 41 20.23 -25.75 7.50
N TYR A 42 19.54 -24.87 6.81
CA TYR A 42 19.92 -24.37 5.49
C TYR A 42 19.73 -22.86 5.40
N SER A 43 20.69 -22.16 4.81
CA SER A 43 20.39 -20.85 4.24
C SER A 43 19.44 -21.00 3.05
N VAL A 44 18.73 -19.94 2.68
CA VAL A 44 17.80 -19.97 1.54
C VAL A 44 18.51 -20.40 0.24
N LYS A 45 19.76 -19.96 0.03
CA LYS A 45 20.59 -20.35 -1.12
C LYS A 45 20.91 -21.85 -1.11
N ALA A 46 21.30 -22.38 0.05
CA ALA A 46 21.62 -23.80 0.19
C ALA A 46 20.36 -24.67 0.04
N LEU A 47 19.23 -24.20 0.56
CA LEU A 47 17.94 -24.86 0.43
C LEU A 47 17.49 -24.93 -1.03
N TYR A 48 17.64 -23.85 -1.80
CA TYR A 48 17.35 -23.86 -3.24
C TYR A 48 18.15 -24.94 -3.97
N LYS A 49 19.48 -24.99 -3.78
CA LYS A 49 20.34 -26.03 -4.38
C LYS A 49 19.90 -27.45 -3.97
N ARG A 50 19.52 -27.63 -2.70
CA ARG A 50 19.04 -28.91 -2.17
C ARG A 50 17.73 -29.37 -2.81
N LEU A 51 16.83 -28.43 -3.10
CA LEU A 51 15.56 -28.68 -3.79
C LEU A 51 15.79 -28.93 -5.28
N GLN A 52 16.70 -28.20 -5.92
CA GLN A 52 17.09 -28.41 -7.30
C GLN A 52 17.70 -29.81 -7.54
N ALA A 53 18.52 -30.30 -6.62
CA ALA A 53 19.10 -31.64 -6.68
C ALA A 53 18.10 -32.77 -6.31
N SER A 54 16.83 -32.45 -6.08
CA SER A 54 15.81 -33.43 -5.74
C SER A 54 15.04 -33.89 -6.97
N LYS A 55 14.24 -34.96 -6.84
CA LYS A 55 13.36 -35.43 -7.93
C LYS A 55 12.15 -34.52 -8.21
N TYR A 56 12.01 -33.39 -7.51
CA TYR A 56 10.90 -32.46 -7.70
C TYR A 56 11.08 -31.67 -9.00
N GLN A 57 10.07 -31.74 -9.88
CA GLN A 57 10.06 -30.95 -11.10
C GLN A 57 9.53 -29.53 -10.83
N PRO A 58 10.13 -28.49 -11.44
CA PRO A 58 9.60 -27.14 -11.44
C PRO A 58 8.17 -27.09 -11.97
N LYS A 59 7.34 -26.21 -11.41
CA LYS A 59 6.01 -25.91 -11.96
C LYS A 59 6.06 -24.62 -12.78
N GLN A 60 5.09 -24.46 -13.68
CA GLN A 60 5.00 -23.28 -14.53
C GLN A 60 4.95 -21.95 -13.74
N ALA A 61 4.22 -21.92 -12.62
CA ALA A 61 4.07 -20.72 -11.80
C ALA A 61 5.20 -20.52 -10.76
N TYR A 62 5.89 -21.59 -10.35
CA TYR A 62 6.93 -21.55 -9.32
C TYR A 62 7.86 -22.74 -9.44
N GLN A 63 9.13 -22.57 -9.10
CA GLN A 63 10.14 -23.63 -9.20
C GLN A 63 9.99 -24.65 -8.06
N TYR A 64 9.97 -24.19 -6.80
CA TYR A 64 9.88 -25.08 -5.64
C TYR A 64 9.01 -24.48 -4.53
N SER A 65 8.43 -25.33 -3.68
CA SER A 65 7.79 -24.89 -2.44
C SER A 65 8.06 -25.90 -1.34
N CYS A 66 8.31 -25.40 -0.13
CA CYS A 66 8.56 -26.25 1.03
C CYS A 66 8.12 -25.56 2.31
N PHE A 67 7.88 -26.36 3.35
CA PHE A 67 7.70 -25.87 4.71
C PHE A 67 9.03 -25.92 5.44
N VAL A 68 9.32 -24.86 6.18
CA VAL A 68 10.53 -24.75 7.00
C VAL A 68 10.15 -24.28 8.40
N GLU A 69 11.04 -24.51 9.34
CA GLU A 69 10.96 -23.91 10.67
C GLU A 69 11.99 -22.78 10.79
N ALA A 70 11.54 -21.64 11.28
CA ALA A 70 12.36 -20.47 11.57
C ALA A 70 12.45 -20.28 13.09
N HIS A 71 13.60 -19.79 13.56
CA HIS A 71 13.89 -19.63 14.98
C HIS A 71 14.11 -18.16 15.34
N VAL A 72 13.56 -17.72 16.48
CA VAL A 72 13.77 -16.40 17.07
C VAL A 72 14.01 -16.60 18.57
N GLY A 73 15.28 -16.50 19.00
CA GLY A 73 15.67 -16.95 20.35
C GLY A 73 15.34 -18.43 20.53
N ASN A 74 14.60 -18.76 21.59
CA ASN A 74 14.16 -20.14 21.88
C ASN A 74 12.84 -20.52 21.20
N GLN A 75 12.23 -19.58 20.46
CA GLN A 75 10.92 -19.76 19.86
C GLN A 75 11.06 -20.28 18.43
N LYS A 76 10.15 -21.19 18.07
CA LYS A 76 10.14 -21.86 16.77
C LYS A 76 8.77 -21.68 16.12
N PHE A 77 8.77 -21.39 14.83
CA PHE A 77 7.52 -21.24 14.08
C PHE A 77 7.71 -21.69 12.64
N LYS A 78 6.61 -22.08 11.99
CA LYS A 78 6.63 -22.59 10.63
C LYS A 78 6.44 -21.48 9.62
N LEU A 79 7.15 -21.60 8.50
CA LEU A 79 6.96 -20.78 7.31
C LEU A 79 6.76 -21.70 6.12
N ARG A 80 5.98 -21.22 5.15
CA ARG A 80 5.97 -21.78 3.79
C ARG A 80 6.85 -20.92 2.90
N LEU A 81 7.83 -21.52 2.25
CA LEU A 81 8.66 -20.88 1.24
C LEU A 81 8.19 -21.27 -0.16
N VAL A 82 8.25 -20.30 -1.07
CA VAL A 82 7.95 -20.47 -2.50
C VAL A 82 9.08 -19.82 -3.31
N PHE A 83 9.75 -20.61 -4.13
CA PHE A 83 10.83 -20.19 -5.00
C PHE A 83 10.27 -19.94 -6.40
N VAL A 84 10.48 -18.74 -6.93
CA VAL A 84 9.88 -18.26 -8.18
C VAL A 84 11.00 -17.83 -9.12
N ALA A 85 10.98 -18.31 -10.36
CA ALA A 85 11.94 -17.87 -11.37
C ALA A 85 11.79 -16.35 -11.62
N ASN A 86 12.91 -15.65 -11.72
CA ASN A 86 12.91 -14.25 -12.09
C ASN A 86 12.75 -14.14 -13.62
N ARG A 87 11.60 -13.62 -14.08
CA ARG A 87 11.34 -13.48 -15.52
C ARG A 87 12.21 -12.40 -16.19
N ALA A 88 12.71 -11.43 -15.41
CA ALA A 88 13.53 -10.34 -15.93
C ALA A 88 15.01 -10.68 -16.04
N ARG A 89 15.48 -11.74 -15.36
CA ARG A 89 16.88 -12.15 -15.32
C ARG A 89 16.99 -13.66 -15.42
N GLN A 90 17.59 -14.13 -16.50
CA GLN A 90 17.84 -15.56 -16.71
C GLN A 90 18.65 -16.14 -15.55
N ASP A 91 18.30 -17.36 -15.15
CA ASP A 91 18.90 -18.10 -14.02
C ASP A 91 18.83 -17.44 -12.64
N ASP A 92 18.04 -16.37 -12.49
CA ASP A 92 17.76 -15.74 -11.21
C ASP A 92 16.41 -16.20 -10.64
N TYR A 93 16.24 -16.05 -9.32
CA TYR A 93 15.02 -16.45 -8.63
C TYR A 93 14.74 -15.58 -7.39
N LEU A 94 13.45 -15.44 -7.09
CA LEU A 94 12.91 -14.82 -5.90
C LEU A 94 12.46 -15.89 -4.91
N VAL A 95 12.41 -15.53 -3.64
CA VAL A 95 11.91 -16.43 -2.58
C VAL A 95 10.88 -15.69 -1.78
N LEU A 96 9.65 -16.18 -1.80
CA LEU A 96 8.55 -15.67 -0.99
C LEU A 96 8.40 -16.55 0.24
N ALA A 97 8.12 -15.94 1.38
CA ALA A 97 7.82 -16.60 2.64
C ALA A 97 6.46 -16.15 3.16
N THR A 98 5.72 -17.06 3.77
CA THR A 98 4.46 -16.75 4.46
C THR A 98 4.31 -17.53 5.76
N THR A 99 3.68 -16.91 6.75
CA THR A 99 3.21 -17.58 7.98
C THR A 99 1.87 -18.29 7.78
N GLN A 100 1.13 -17.97 6.71
CA GLN A 100 -0.16 -18.59 6.40
C GLN A 100 0.04 -19.90 5.64
N LEU A 101 0.18 -21.00 6.40
CA LEU A 101 0.59 -22.31 5.87
C LEU A 101 -0.40 -22.94 4.89
N GLY A 102 -1.69 -22.60 4.99
CA GLY A 102 -2.75 -23.13 4.12
C GLY A 102 -2.78 -22.56 2.71
N LEU A 103 -2.08 -21.44 2.44
CA LEU A 103 -2.10 -20.82 1.12
C LEU A 103 -1.32 -21.65 0.10
N GLN A 104 -1.92 -21.88 -1.07
CA GLN A 104 -1.22 -22.51 -2.19
C GLN A 104 -0.15 -21.58 -2.78
N PRO A 105 0.93 -22.12 -3.39
CA PRO A 105 2.06 -21.31 -3.88
C PRO A 105 1.64 -20.22 -4.86
N GLN A 106 0.73 -20.53 -5.79
CA GLN A 106 0.19 -19.58 -6.76
C GLN A 106 -0.53 -18.42 -6.08
N ALA A 107 -1.34 -18.70 -5.05
CA ALA A 107 -2.03 -17.67 -4.28
C ALA A 107 -1.04 -16.78 -3.52
N ILE A 108 0.06 -17.33 -3.00
CA ILE A 108 1.13 -16.55 -2.36
C ILE A 108 1.77 -15.58 -3.37
N ILE A 109 2.04 -16.05 -4.59
CA ILE A 109 2.62 -15.22 -5.66
C ILE A 109 1.67 -14.10 -6.05
N GLN A 110 0.40 -14.41 -6.30
CA GLN A 110 -0.62 -13.41 -6.64
C GLN A 110 -0.81 -12.37 -5.51
N LEU A 111 -0.83 -12.83 -4.26
CA LEU A 111 -0.96 -11.96 -3.11
C LEU A 111 0.26 -11.02 -2.99
N TYR A 112 1.47 -11.54 -3.17
CA TYR A 112 2.69 -10.73 -3.12
C TYR A 112 2.80 -9.77 -4.30
N ALA A 113 2.30 -10.11 -5.49
CA ALA A 113 2.29 -9.23 -6.66
C ALA A 113 1.56 -7.90 -6.39
N ARG A 114 0.56 -7.90 -5.50
CA ARG A 114 -0.15 -6.67 -5.10
C ARG A 114 0.76 -5.63 -4.43
N ARG A 115 1.91 -6.03 -3.87
CA ARG A 115 2.89 -5.10 -3.29
C ARG A 115 3.36 -4.05 -4.31
N TRP A 116 3.39 -4.38 -5.59
CA TRP A 116 3.79 -3.45 -6.65
C TRP A 116 2.90 -2.19 -6.71
N GLN A 117 1.65 -2.27 -6.22
CA GLN A 117 0.75 -1.12 -6.16
C GLN A 117 1.35 0.06 -5.38
N ILE A 118 2.15 -0.21 -4.34
CA ILE A 118 2.82 0.84 -3.56
C ILE A 118 3.89 1.56 -4.39
N GLU A 119 4.57 0.87 -5.29
CA GLU A 119 5.56 1.49 -6.19
C GLU A 119 4.87 2.37 -7.23
N ASN A 120 3.74 1.90 -7.78
CA ASN A 120 2.89 2.71 -8.66
C ASN A 120 2.36 3.96 -7.94
N TYR A 121 1.91 3.82 -6.68
CA TYR A 121 1.53 4.96 -5.84
C TYR A 121 2.66 5.99 -5.77
N PHE A 122 3.87 5.59 -5.34
CA PHE A 122 4.97 6.54 -5.21
C PHE A 122 5.39 7.16 -6.54
N LYS A 123 5.26 6.43 -7.65
CA LYS A 123 5.51 6.97 -8.99
C LYS A 123 4.53 8.10 -9.30
N VAL A 124 3.23 7.85 -9.16
CA VAL A 124 2.17 8.83 -9.41
C VAL A 124 2.28 10.02 -8.44
N ALA A 125 2.47 9.74 -7.16
CA ALA A 125 2.55 10.75 -6.11
C ALA A 125 3.69 11.75 -6.36
N LYS A 126 4.86 11.26 -6.80
CA LYS A 126 5.98 12.15 -7.16
C LYS A 126 5.73 12.88 -8.48
N GLN A 127 5.31 12.16 -9.52
CA GLN A 127 5.20 12.68 -10.87
C GLN A 127 4.09 13.72 -11.03
N TYR A 128 2.91 13.43 -10.48
CA TYR A 128 1.71 14.25 -10.68
C TYR A 128 1.33 15.04 -9.43
N LEU A 129 1.46 14.43 -8.25
CA LEU A 129 1.00 15.04 -6.99
C LEU A 129 2.09 15.79 -6.23
N ARG A 130 3.27 15.98 -6.85
CA ARG A 130 4.37 16.80 -6.32
C ARG A 130 4.83 16.38 -4.91
N LEU A 131 4.76 15.08 -4.60
CA LEU A 131 5.15 14.53 -3.29
C LEU A 131 6.54 15.00 -2.85
N ASP A 132 7.50 15.04 -3.77
CA ASP A 132 8.91 15.38 -3.53
C ASP A 132 9.26 16.84 -3.89
N LYS A 133 8.27 17.70 -4.16
CA LYS A 133 8.46 19.11 -4.53
C LYS A 133 7.95 20.10 -3.48
N SER A 134 7.60 19.63 -2.29
CA SER A 134 7.18 20.52 -1.20
C SER A 134 8.34 21.38 -0.69
N GLN A 135 8.09 22.68 -0.53
CA GLN A 135 9.01 23.63 0.11
C GLN A 135 8.71 23.80 1.61
N VAL A 136 7.79 23.02 2.15
CA VAL A 136 7.42 23.09 3.57
C VAL A 136 8.57 22.57 4.43
N GLN A 137 8.96 23.37 5.44
CA GLN A 137 10.10 23.06 6.31
C GLN A 137 9.70 22.62 7.73
N ASN A 138 8.45 22.84 8.14
CA ASN A 138 7.97 22.41 9.44
C ASN A 138 7.37 20.99 9.38
N TYR A 139 7.47 20.26 10.49
CA TYR A 139 7.04 18.85 10.56
C TYR A 139 5.55 18.69 10.29
N ASP A 140 4.70 19.48 10.95
CA ASP A 140 3.24 19.37 10.82
C ASP A 140 2.76 19.65 9.40
N GLY A 141 3.38 20.61 8.71
CA GLY A 141 3.08 20.93 7.33
C GLY A 141 3.60 19.89 6.35
N LEU A 142 4.72 19.21 6.64
CA LEU A 142 5.15 18.03 5.88
C LEU A 142 4.16 16.87 6.04
N CYS A 143 3.66 16.63 7.26
CA CYS A 143 2.59 15.67 7.50
C CYS A 143 1.31 16.04 6.76
N GLY A 144 0.92 17.31 6.77
CA GLY A 144 -0.24 17.82 6.04
C GLY A 144 -0.10 17.65 4.52
N HIS A 145 1.07 17.99 3.96
CA HIS A 145 1.37 17.77 2.55
C HIS A 145 1.27 16.29 2.17
N LEU A 146 1.87 15.40 2.97
CA LEU A 146 1.80 13.96 2.75
C LEU A 146 0.36 13.45 2.76
N ALA A 147 -0.44 13.91 3.74
CA ALA A 147 -1.85 13.52 3.84
C ALA A 147 -2.66 13.98 2.63
N ILE A 148 -2.47 15.23 2.17
CA ILE A 148 -3.15 15.74 0.97
C ILE A 148 -2.77 14.91 -0.26
N VAL A 149 -1.48 14.63 -0.46
CA VAL A 149 -1.02 13.79 -1.58
C VAL A 149 -1.64 12.39 -1.53
N MET A 150 -1.68 11.76 -0.36
CA MET A 150 -2.32 10.44 -0.18
C MET A 150 -3.81 10.50 -0.51
N MET A 151 -4.55 11.49 0.03
CA MET A 151 -5.98 11.65 -0.23
C MET A 151 -6.29 11.92 -1.69
N THR A 152 -5.52 12.80 -2.35
CA THR A 152 -5.69 13.10 -3.78
C THR A 152 -5.42 11.86 -4.63
N TYR A 153 -4.40 11.07 -4.29
CA TYR A 153 -4.16 9.80 -4.96
C TYR A 153 -5.34 8.83 -4.78
N ASP A 154 -5.83 8.66 -3.56
CA ASP A 154 -6.93 7.74 -3.26
C ASP A 154 -8.20 8.14 -4.03
N LEU A 155 -8.48 9.44 -4.15
CA LEU A 155 -9.59 9.96 -4.95
C LEU A 155 -9.41 9.64 -6.44
N LEU A 156 -8.23 9.91 -7.01
CA LEU A 156 -7.93 9.61 -8.41
C LEU A 156 -8.00 8.11 -8.69
N ALA A 157 -7.43 7.27 -7.82
CA ALA A 157 -7.47 5.82 -7.93
C ALA A 157 -8.88 5.25 -7.72
N TRP A 158 -9.72 5.91 -6.91
CA TRP A 158 -11.13 5.57 -6.80
C TRP A 158 -11.88 5.90 -8.10
N GLN A 159 -11.68 7.10 -8.65
CA GLN A 159 -12.32 7.53 -9.89
C GLN A 159 -11.89 6.68 -11.09
N GLU A 160 -10.61 6.34 -11.21
CA GLU A 160 -10.10 5.40 -12.22
C GLU A 160 -10.86 4.07 -12.16
N ARG A 161 -11.07 3.51 -10.96
CA ARG A 161 -11.78 2.24 -10.76
C ARG A 161 -13.28 2.31 -11.07
N GLN A 162 -13.90 3.49 -10.98
CA GLN A 162 -15.32 3.67 -11.30
C GLN A 162 -15.54 3.94 -12.79
N ASN A 163 -14.53 4.43 -13.51
CA ASN A 163 -14.64 4.67 -14.94
C ASN A 163 -14.71 3.34 -15.71
N GLN A 164 -15.60 3.28 -16.70
CA GLN A 164 -15.70 2.17 -17.66
C GLN A 164 -14.76 2.34 -18.86
N ASP A 165 -13.98 3.42 -18.88
CA ASP A 165 -13.15 3.89 -19.99
C ASP A 165 -11.66 3.74 -19.61
N ASP A 166 -10.78 3.66 -20.62
CA ASP A 166 -9.36 3.31 -20.48
C ASP A 166 -8.48 4.45 -19.92
N ARG A 167 -9.09 5.48 -19.34
CA ARG A 167 -8.39 6.65 -18.80
C ARG A 167 -7.53 6.28 -17.59
N THR A 168 -6.27 6.64 -17.65
CA THR A 168 -5.30 6.40 -16.58
C THR A 168 -5.42 7.45 -15.48
N ILE A 169 -4.83 7.17 -14.31
CA ILE A 169 -4.67 8.18 -13.24
C ILE A 169 -4.00 9.46 -13.74
N GLY A 170 -3.07 9.38 -14.69
CA GLY A 170 -2.41 10.55 -15.27
C GLY A 170 -3.37 11.41 -16.08
N ASP A 171 -4.24 10.78 -16.88
CA ASP A 171 -5.25 11.47 -17.67
C ASP A 171 -6.28 12.17 -16.77
N LEU A 172 -6.69 11.48 -15.70
CA LEU A 172 -7.59 12.07 -14.69
C LEU A 172 -6.96 13.26 -13.97
N PHE A 173 -5.69 13.16 -13.60
CA PHE A 173 -4.98 14.28 -13.01
C PHE A 173 -4.93 15.48 -13.96
N PHE A 174 -4.60 15.26 -15.24
CA PHE A 174 -4.52 16.34 -16.22
C PHE A 174 -5.88 17.00 -16.44
N ILE A 175 -6.94 16.22 -16.62
CA ILE A 175 -8.32 16.73 -16.74
C ILE A 175 -8.72 17.52 -15.50
N MET A 176 -8.43 17.03 -14.29
CA MET A 176 -8.74 17.75 -13.05
C MET A 176 -7.94 19.04 -12.93
N ASN A 177 -6.69 19.05 -13.36
CA ASN A 177 -5.82 20.23 -13.34
C ASN A 177 -6.15 21.24 -14.46
N GLU A 178 -6.78 20.80 -15.56
CA GLU A 178 -7.32 21.70 -16.59
C GLU A 178 -8.71 22.24 -16.19
N ALA A 179 -9.56 21.39 -15.60
CA ALA A 179 -10.91 21.75 -15.17
C ALA A 179 -10.91 22.63 -13.91
N MET A 180 -9.86 22.53 -13.09
CA MET A 180 -9.59 23.46 -12.00
C MET A 180 -8.46 24.38 -12.43
N PRO A 181 -8.71 25.64 -12.86
CA PRO A 181 -7.64 26.64 -12.95
C PRO A 181 -6.91 26.72 -11.59
N ASP A 182 -5.72 27.35 -11.54
CA ASP A 182 -4.99 27.63 -10.28
C ASP A 182 -5.90 28.43 -9.32
N ILE A 183 -6.77 27.73 -8.62
CA ILE A 183 -7.70 28.21 -7.63
C ILE A 183 -7.01 27.90 -6.31
N GLU A 184 -6.77 28.93 -5.50
CA GLU A 184 -6.19 28.72 -4.18
C GLU A 184 -7.04 27.71 -3.40
N LEU A 185 -6.43 26.82 -2.61
CA LEU A 185 -7.15 25.81 -1.80
C LEU A 185 -8.31 26.44 -0.98
N SER A 186 -8.13 27.69 -0.55
CA SER A 186 -9.16 28.54 0.06
C SER A 186 -10.39 28.67 -0.83
N GLN A 187 -10.24 29.08 -2.09
CA GLN A 187 -11.33 29.25 -3.05
C GLN A 187 -11.96 27.91 -3.46
N ALA A 188 -11.18 26.84 -3.60
CA ALA A 188 -11.73 25.50 -3.87
C ALA A 188 -12.62 25.03 -2.70
N LEU A 189 -12.20 25.29 -1.45
CA LEU A 189 -13.01 25.02 -0.27
C LEU A 189 -14.26 25.92 -0.21
N VAL A 190 -14.15 27.19 -0.57
CA VAL A 190 -15.33 28.08 -0.68
C VAL A 190 -16.32 27.52 -1.71
N TRP A 191 -15.85 27.08 -2.89
CA TRP A 191 -16.69 26.48 -3.91
C TRP A 191 -17.36 25.17 -3.46
N LEU A 192 -16.62 24.30 -2.78
CA LEU A 192 -17.18 23.08 -2.19
C LEU A 192 -18.29 23.41 -1.18
N LEU A 193 -18.04 24.38 -0.29
CA LEU A 193 -19.01 24.80 0.71
C LEU A 193 -20.24 25.46 0.08
N ASN A 194 -20.06 26.24 -0.98
CA ASN A 194 -21.16 26.85 -1.71
C ASN A 194 -21.98 25.80 -2.48
N SER A 195 -21.32 24.80 -3.07
CA SER A 195 -22.01 23.66 -3.69
C SER A 195 -22.84 22.89 -2.65
N LEU A 196 -22.29 22.63 -1.47
CA LEU A 196 -23.01 22.01 -0.36
C LEU A 196 -24.20 22.86 0.11
N LYS A 197 -24.04 24.19 0.25
CA LYS A 197 -25.14 25.12 0.56
C LYS A 197 -26.26 25.05 -0.48
N THR A 198 -25.91 24.99 -1.76
CA THR A 198 -26.91 24.88 -2.84
C THR A 198 -27.70 23.59 -2.75
N ILE A 199 -27.04 22.46 -2.47
CA ILE A 199 -27.70 21.17 -2.24
C ILE A 199 -28.66 21.26 -1.02
N ILE A 200 -28.21 21.89 0.07
CA ILE A 200 -29.03 22.10 1.29
C ILE A 200 -30.27 22.96 1.00
N ASN A 201 -30.16 23.95 0.12
CA ASN A 201 -31.27 24.81 -0.24
C ASN A 201 -32.34 24.10 -1.09
N HIS A 202 -31.98 23.00 -1.75
CA HIS A 202 -32.89 22.15 -2.52
C HIS A 202 -33.44 20.95 -1.73
N GLU A 203 -33.00 20.73 -0.50
CA GLU A 203 -33.49 19.66 0.39
C GLU A 203 -34.75 20.05 1.16
N VAL A 204 -35.57 19.05 1.50
CA VAL A 204 -36.80 19.24 2.28
C VAL A 204 -36.48 19.81 3.67
N TYR A 205 -37.29 20.75 4.15
CA TYR A 205 -37.06 21.54 5.38
C TYR A 205 -36.63 20.72 6.61
N ALA A 206 -37.17 19.50 6.77
CA ALA A 206 -36.85 18.60 7.89
C ALA A 206 -35.40 18.07 7.87
N ARG A 207 -34.79 17.88 6.69
CA ARG A 207 -33.38 17.45 6.54
C ARG A 207 -32.41 18.62 6.59
N ARG A 208 -32.88 19.81 6.20
CA ARG A 208 -32.09 21.04 6.17
C ARG A 208 -31.48 21.40 7.53
N ALA A 209 -32.26 21.27 8.61
CA ALA A 209 -31.78 21.55 9.97
C ALA A 209 -30.65 20.61 10.41
N GLN A 210 -30.76 19.31 10.10
CA GLN A 210 -29.75 18.31 10.45
C GLN A 210 -28.44 18.54 9.68
N ILE A 211 -28.54 18.90 8.39
CA ILE A 211 -27.35 19.18 7.57
C ILE A 211 -26.65 20.46 8.03
N ILE A 212 -27.39 21.52 8.37
CA ILE A 212 -26.82 22.76 8.93
C ILE A 212 -26.08 22.48 10.24
N GLN A 213 -26.65 21.65 11.12
CA GLN A 213 -26.00 21.27 12.37
C GLN A 213 -24.69 20.51 12.12
N MET A 214 -24.69 19.58 11.16
CA MET A 214 -23.50 18.82 10.78
C MET A 214 -22.42 19.72 10.15
N MET A 215 -22.80 20.71 9.34
CA MET A 215 -21.86 21.71 8.81
C MET A 215 -21.25 22.58 9.90
N ASN A 216 -22.06 23.04 10.86
CA ASN A 216 -21.56 23.84 11.99
C ASN A 216 -20.56 23.04 12.84
N GLN A 217 -20.84 21.76 13.08
CA GLN A 217 -19.89 20.86 13.74
C GLN A 217 -18.61 20.72 12.89
N PHE A 218 -18.72 20.51 11.58
CA PHE A 218 -17.55 20.45 10.69
C PHE A 218 -16.67 21.71 10.79
N PHE A 219 -17.26 22.92 10.77
CA PHE A 219 -16.52 24.17 10.96
C PHE A 219 -15.78 24.25 12.30
N THR A 220 -16.32 23.65 13.37
CA THR A 220 -15.63 23.63 14.67
C THR A 220 -14.35 22.78 14.67
N PHE A 221 -14.22 21.84 13.74
CA PHE A 221 -13.00 21.04 13.56
C PHE A 221 -11.96 21.69 12.65
N LEU A 222 -12.29 22.80 11.98
CA LEU A 222 -11.37 23.50 11.10
C LEU A 222 -10.48 24.50 11.87
N PRO A 223 -9.23 24.72 11.45
CA PRO A 223 -8.37 25.74 12.02
C PRO A 223 -8.98 27.14 11.90
N LYS A 224 -8.87 27.98 12.94
CA LYS A 224 -9.46 29.34 13.00
C LYS A 224 -9.15 30.21 11.78
N ARG A 225 -7.92 30.12 11.26
CA ARG A 225 -7.46 30.85 10.07
C ARG A 225 -8.20 30.44 8.79
N LEU A 226 -8.55 29.16 8.69
CA LEU A 226 -9.34 28.62 7.59
C LEU A 226 -10.80 29.06 7.72
N VAL A 227 -11.37 28.99 8.93
CA VAL A 227 -12.73 29.48 9.19
C VAL A 227 -12.87 30.95 8.81
N SER A 228 -11.93 31.82 9.21
CA SER A 228 -11.97 33.25 8.88
C SER A 228 -11.91 33.53 7.37
N LEU A 229 -11.17 32.73 6.61
CA LEU A 229 -11.11 32.87 5.14
C LEU A 229 -12.42 32.44 4.47
N LEU A 230 -13.06 31.39 5.01
CA LEU A 230 -14.30 30.83 4.46
C LEU A 230 -15.57 31.62 4.83
N THR A 231 -15.50 32.46 5.87
CA THR A 231 -16.63 33.33 6.31
C THR A 231 -16.52 34.77 5.80
N ALA A 232 -15.37 35.17 5.25
CA ALA A 232 -15.11 36.52 4.75
C ALA A 232 -15.44 36.70 3.25
N SER A 233 -15.86 35.63 2.58
CA SER A 233 -16.32 35.61 1.18
C SER A 233 -17.82 35.33 1.10
#